data_AF-A0A7J4AYH4-F1
#
_entry.id   AF-A0A7J4AYH4-F1
#
_cell.length_a   1.000
_cell.length_b   1.000
_cell.length_c   1.000
_cell.angle_alpha   90.00
_cell.angle_beta   90.00
_cell.angle_gamma   90.00
#
_symmetry.space_group_name_H-M   'P 1'
#
loop_
_entity.id
_entity.type
_entity.pdbx_description
1 polymer ?
#
loop_
_entity_poly.entity_id
_entity_poly.type
_entity_poly.pdbx_seq_one_letter_code
_entity_poly.pdbx_strand_id
1 'polypeptide(L)'
;MKSQIKCVICNRVREDSSKMPFCSLHNAAYRNLVAKYGDWKIAYHDLSPKEFLEKLMDNEYSGKWVKEVVREILSHEDLMQTFLEDLAYRGMRD
;
A
#
# COMPACT_ATOMS: atom_id res chain seq x y z
N MET A 1 -2.36 24.81 -20.15
CA MET A 1 -1.98 23.37 -20.06
C MET A 1 -2.22 22.90 -18.64
N LYS A 2 -2.97 21.81 -18.43
CA LYS A 2 -3.07 21.18 -17.10
C LYS A 2 -1.77 20.41 -16.85
N SER A 3 -1.03 20.76 -15.80
CA SER A 3 0.10 19.94 -15.36
C SER A 3 -0.46 18.63 -14.79
N GLN A 4 -0.01 17.49 -15.33
CA GLN A 4 -0.41 16.18 -14.81
C GLN A 4 0.45 15.85 -13.60
N ILE A 5 -0.19 15.57 -12.47
CA ILE A 5 0.49 15.12 -11.25
C ILE A 5 1.03 13.71 -11.53
N LYS A 6 2.28 13.47 -11.17
CA LYS A 6 2.97 12.20 -11.42
C LYS A 6 2.90 11.30 -10.19
N CYS A 7 2.91 10.01 -10.46
CA CYS A 7 3.14 8.97 -9.47
C CYS A 7 4.53 9.15 -8.85
N VAL A 8 4.58 9.12 -7.51
CA VAL A 8 5.82 9.29 -6.74
C VAL A 8 6.85 8.19 -7.00
N ILE A 9 6.43 7.01 -7.49
CA ILE A 9 7.32 5.86 -7.73
C ILE A 9 7.89 5.84 -9.15
N CYS A 10 7.09 6.09 -10.20
CA CYS A 10 7.47 5.74 -11.58
C CYS A 10 7.17 6.79 -12.66
N ASN A 11 6.89 8.05 -12.28
CA ASN A 11 6.66 9.18 -13.20
C ASN A 11 5.43 9.07 -14.13
N ARG A 12 4.69 7.95 -14.13
CA ARG A 12 3.39 7.82 -14.81
C ARG A 12 2.38 8.79 -14.22
N VAL A 13 1.32 9.09 -14.96
CA VAL A 13 0.22 9.93 -14.48
C VAL A 13 -0.40 9.32 -13.23
N ARG A 14 -0.57 10.14 -12.18
CA ARG A 14 -1.28 9.75 -10.96
C ARG A 14 -2.75 9.47 -11.30
N GLU A 15 -3.33 8.49 -10.63
CA GLU A 15 -4.78 8.28 -10.66
C GLU A 15 -5.46 9.26 -9.69
N ASP A 16 -6.18 10.24 -10.24
CA ASP A 16 -6.79 11.34 -9.47
C ASP A 16 -7.90 10.90 -8.51
N SER A 17 -8.52 9.74 -8.75
CA SER A 17 -9.56 9.16 -7.88
C SER A 17 -9.02 8.47 -6.63
N SER A 18 -7.68 8.34 -6.50
CA SER A 18 -7.04 7.68 -5.36
C SER A 18 -6.50 8.69 -4.34
N LYS A 19 -6.68 8.38 -3.05
CA LYS A 19 -6.01 9.09 -1.95
C LYS A 19 -4.48 8.92 -2.04
N MET A 20 -4.02 7.75 -2.50
CA MET A 20 -2.60 7.48 -2.65
C MET A 20 -2.01 8.21 -3.86
N PRO A 21 -0.78 8.74 -3.78
CA PRO A 21 -0.12 9.50 -4.85
C PRO A 21 0.50 8.57 -5.92
N PHE A 22 -0.25 7.56 -6.34
CA PHE A 22 0.21 6.49 -7.21
C PHE A 22 -0.45 6.55 -8.60
N CYS A 23 0.20 5.94 -9.59
CA CYS A 23 -0.45 5.64 -10.86
C CYS A 23 -1.41 4.47 -10.70
N SER A 24 -2.26 4.23 -11.70
CA SER A 24 -3.26 3.15 -11.68
C SER A 24 -2.69 1.76 -11.35
N LEU A 25 -1.47 1.47 -11.79
CA LEU A 25 -0.81 0.19 -11.57
C LEU A 25 -0.28 0.04 -10.14
N HIS A 26 0.34 1.10 -9.58
CA HIS A 26 0.75 1.11 -8.17
C HIS A 26 -0.45 1.17 -7.22
N ASN A 27 -1.55 1.84 -7.61
CA ASN A 27 -2.80 1.76 -6.88
C ASN A 27 -3.43 0.35 -6.92
N ALA A 28 -3.32 -0.38 -8.03
CA ALA A 28 -3.77 -1.77 -8.07
C ALA A 28 -2.97 -2.65 -7.09
N ALA A 29 -1.65 -2.47 -7.02
CA ALA A 29 -0.81 -3.14 -6.02
C ALA A 29 -1.19 -2.75 -4.59
N TYR A 30 -1.44 -1.47 -4.32
CA TYR A 30 -1.93 -0.98 -3.03
C TYR A 30 -3.29 -1.58 -2.64
N ARG A 31 -4.26 -1.64 -3.56
CA ARG A 31 -5.57 -2.25 -3.27
C ARG A 31 -5.44 -3.73 -2.92
N ASN A 32 -4.56 -4.46 -3.61
CA ASN A 32 -4.27 -5.86 -3.30
C ASN A 32 -3.59 -6.01 -1.94
N LEU A 33 -2.64 -5.12 -1.61
CA LEU A 33 -1.97 -5.07 -0.32
C LEU A 33 -2.99 -4.91 0.83
N VAL A 34 -3.88 -3.92 0.74
CA VAL A 34 -4.96 -3.68 1.70
C VAL A 34 -5.90 -4.88 1.81
N ALA A 35 -6.29 -5.48 0.68
CA ALA A 35 -7.21 -6.62 0.66
C ALA A 35 -6.62 -7.90 1.27
N LYS A 36 -5.29 -8.06 1.26
CA LYS A 36 -4.62 -9.27 1.77
C LYS A 36 -4.17 -9.18 3.22
N TYR A 37 -4.21 -8.00 3.84
CA TYR A 37 -3.81 -7.86 5.23
C TYR A 37 -4.62 -8.76 6.18
N GLY A 38 -5.94 -8.85 6.01
CA GLY A 38 -6.79 -9.70 6.86
C GLY A 38 -6.38 -11.18 6.83
N ASP A 39 -6.13 -11.73 5.64
CA ASP A 39 -5.64 -13.11 5.48
C ASP A 39 -4.32 -13.33 6.23
N TRP A 40 -3.41 -12.35 6.17
CA TRP A 40 -2.12 -12.40 6.86
C TRP A 40 -2.24 -12.22 8.37
N LYS A 41 -3.09 -11.31 8.85
CA LYS A 41 -3.37 -11.11 10.29
C LYS A 41 -3.83 -12.42 10.92
N ILE A 42 -4.76 -13.12 10.27
CA ILE A 42 -5.25 -14.42 10.75
C ILE A 42 -4.15 -15.49 10.69
N ALA A 43 -3.45 -15.62 9.56
CA ALA A 43 -2.45 -16.67 9.37
C ALA A 43 -1.24 -16.55 10.32
N TYR A 44 -0.91 -15.34 10.76
CA TYR A 44 0.22 -15.05 11.65
C TYR A 44 -0.19 -14.78 13.11
N HIS A 45 -1.45 -15.00 13.47
CA HIS A 45 -1.98 -14.78 14.83
C HIS A 45 -1.80 -13.33 15.32
N ASP A 46 -2.55 -12.39 14.73
CA ASP A 46 -2.60 -10.97 15.08
C ASP A 46 -1.36 -10.16 14.70
N LEU A 47 -0.83 -10.42 13.51
CA LEU A 47 0.21 -9.61 12.87
C LEU A 47 -0.21 -8.14 12.76
N SER A 48 0.66 -7.22 13.19
CA SER A 48 0.38 -5.79 13.06
C SER A 48 0.51 -5.28 11.61
N PRO A 49 -0.11 -4.13 11.27
CA PRO A 49 0.00 -3.58 9.92
C PRO A 49 1.44 -3.28 9.49
N LYS A 50 2.28 -2.82 10.42
CA LYS A 50 3.68 -2.51 10.14
C LYS A 50 4.50 -3.78 9.90
N GLU A 51 4.35 -4.80 10.75
CA GLU A 51 5.05 -6.08 10.58
C GLU A 51 4.63 -6.77 9.28
N PHE A 52 3.36 -6.65 8.87
CA PHE A 52 2.91 -7.13 7.56
C PHE A 52 3.68 -6.48 6.40
N LEU A 53 3.83 -5.16 6.42
CA LEU A 53 4.59 -4.43 5.41
C LEU A 53 6.07 -4.85 5.42
N GLU A 54 6.69 -4.97 6.58
CA GLU A 54 8.08 -5.44 6.73
C GLU A 54 8.26 -6.87 6.19
N LYS A 55 7.36 -7.79 6.53
CA LYS A 55 7.37 -9.17 6.00
C LYS A 55 7.25 -9.24 4.48
N LEU A 56 6.51 -8.33 3.85
CA LEU A 56 6.40 -8.28 2.38
C LEU A 56 7.69 -7.82 1.70
N MET A 57 8.48 -6.97 2.35
CA MET A 57 9.79 -6.57 1.83
C MET A 57 10.75 -7.76 1.76
N ASP A 58 10.75 -8.59 2.80
CA ASP A 58 11.64 -9.75 2.94
C ASP A 58 11.17 -10.97 2.12
N ASN A 59 9.89 -11.06 1.79
CA ASN A 59 9.34 -12.18 1.05
C ASN A 59 9.75 -12.16 -0.44
N GLU A 60 10.51 -13.16 -0.90
CA GLU A 60 10.98 -13.31 -2.28
C GLU A 60 9.86 -13.49 -3.32
N TYR A 61 8.71 -14.01 -2.89
CA TYR A 61 7.53 -14.23 -3.74
C TYR A 61 6.67 -12.97 -3.91
N SER A 62 6.98 -11.89 -3.19
CA SER A 62 6.25 -10.63 -3.34
C SER A 62 6.65 -9.90 -4.61
N GLY A 63 5.67 -9.61 -5.46
CA GLY A 63 5.89 -8.92 -6.73
C GLY A 63 6.53 -7.53 -6.55
N LYS A 64 7.37 -7.14 -7.52
CA LYS A 64 8.11 -5.87 -7.52
C LYS A 64 7.23 -4.65 -7.19
N TRP A 65 6.05 -4.55 -7.79
CA TRP A 65 5.12 -3.43 -7.60
C TRP A 65 4.60 -3.32 -6.16
N VAL A 66 4.40 -4.46 -5.49
CA VAL A 66 4.02 -4.49 -4.08
C VAL A 66 5.17 -3.97 -3.22
N LYS A 67 6.40 -4.45 -3.45
CA LYS A 67 7.58 -3.98 -2.71
C LYS A 67 7.85 -2.49 -2.89
N GLU A 68 7.63 -1.96 -4.09
CA GLU A 68 7.73 -0.51 -4.34
C GLU A 68 6.70 0.29 -3.54
N VAL A 69 5.42 -0.14 -3.54
CA VAL A 69 4.36 0.51 -2.73
C VAL A 69 4.66 0.42 -1.24
N VAL A 70 5.04 -0.76 -0.75
CA VAL A 70 5.37 -1.00 0.66
C VAL A 70 6.52 -0.11 1.11
N ARG A 71 7.56 0.06 0.28
CA ARG A 71 8.68 0.97 0.58
C ARG A 71 8.20 2.41 0.74
N GLU A 72 7.35 2.91 -0.15
CA GLU A 72 6.82 4.27 -0.05
C GLU A 72 5.99 4.46 1.23
N ILE A 73 5.11 3.51 1.56
CA ILE A 73 4.27 3.56 2.76
C ILE A 73 5.11 3.54 4.04
N LEU A 74 6.14 2.70 4.11
CA LEU A 74 7.03 2.64 5.27
C LEU A 74 7.91 3.90 5.42
N SER A 75 8.14 4.63 4.33
CA SER A 75 9.04 5.80 4.31
C SER A 75 8.32 7.13 4.52
N HIS A 76 6.98 7.15 4.49
CA HIS A 76 6.18 8.37 4.56
C HIS A 76 5.02 8.22 5.55
N GLU A 77 5.00 9.04 6.59
CA GLU A 77 4.02 8.96 7.68
C GLU A 77 2.57 9.20 7.20
N ASP A 78 2.36 10.12 6.27
CA ASP A 78 1.05 10.41 5.66
C ASP A 78 0.50 9.22 4.86
N LEU A 79 1.38 8.48 4.18
CA LEU A 79 1.00 7.27 3.45
C LEU A 79 0.72 6.11 4.40
N MET A 80 1.49 5.96 5.47
CA MET A 80 1.20 5.01 6.54
C MET A 80 -0.16 5.29 7.16
N GLN A 81 -0.44 6.56 7.48
CA GLN A 81 -1.72 6.95 8.06
C GLN A 81 -2.90 6.64 7.12
N THR A 82 -2.75 6.94 5.83
CA THR A 82 -3.76 6.60 4.81
C THR A 82 -4.00 5.10 4.73
N PHE A 83 -2.94 4.29 4.79
CA PHE A 83 -3.04 2.82 4.81
C PHE A 83 -3.81 2.32 6.03
N LEU A 84 -3.50 2.83 7.23
CA LEU A 84 -4.20 2.46 8.46
C LEU A 84 -5.69 2.84 8.44
N GLU A 85 -6.03 3.99 7.83
CA GLU A 85 -7.42 4.41 7.64
C GLU A 85 -8.18 3.47 6.70
N ASP A 86 -7.56 3.05 5.60
CA ASP A 86 -8.18 2.11 4.67
C ASP A 86 -8.36 0.70 5.29
N LEU A 87 -7.46 0.27 6.19
CA LEU A 87 -7.65 -0.95 6.98
C LEU A 87 -8.80 -0.81 7.98
N ALA A 88 -8.89 0.33 8.68
CA ALA A 88 -9.96 0.61 9.63
C ALA A 88 -11.33 0.65 8.95
N TYR A 89 -11.42 1.31 7.78
CA TYR A 89 -12.66 1.38 6.99
C TYR A 89 -13.18 -0.01 6.59
N ARG A 90 -12.29 -0.99 6.43
CA ARG A 90 -12.63 -2.38 6.09
C ARG A 90 -12.85 -3.28 7.31
N GLY A 91 -12.79 -2.74 8.52
CA GLY A 91 -12.93 -3.52 9.77
C GLY A 91 -11.77 -4.47 10.02
N MET A 92 -10.57 -4.20 9.47
CA MET A 92 -9.39 -5.07 9.61
C MET A 92 -8.37 -4.56 10.63
N ARG A 93 -8.56 -3.36 11.17
CA ARG A 93 -7.61 -2.74 12.11
C ARG A 93 -7.71 -3.29 13.54
N ASP A 94 -8.87 -3.84 13.90
CA ASP A 94 -9.21 -4.26 15.27
C ASP A 94 -9.04 -5.77 15.43
#